data_AF-A0A1E8QB54-F1
#
_entry.id   AF-A0A1E8QB54-F1
#
_cell.length_a   1.000
_cell.length_b   1.000
_cell.length_c   1.000
_cell.angle_alpha   90.00
_cell.angle_beta   90.00
_cell.angle_gamma   90.00
#
_symmetry.space_group_name_H-M   'P 1'
#
loop_
_entity.id
_entity.type
_entity.pdbx_description
1 polymer ?
#
loop_
_entity_poly.entity_id
_entity_poly.type
_entity_poly.pdbx_seq_one_letter_code
_entity_poly.pdbx_strand_id
1 'polypeptide(L)'
;MTVEPHCAVDLDAPNVPLPPGAEASPAAWWDYDYEYRVIYTPDLETAASRVYGSAVQRPDGSIAGQEDPPRVYLSDEAPDSVGMSLEEARTFARQILTTVEMIEGWQR
;
A
#
# COMPACT_ATOMS: atom_id res chain seq x y z
N MET A 1 -16.00 8.95 -33.02
CA MET A 1 -14.89 8.65 -32.10
C MET A 1 -15.45 8.87 -30.71
N THR A 2 -16.03 7.80 -30.14
CA THR A 2 -16.77 7.86 -28.88
C THR A 2 -15.77 7.55 -27.78
N VAL A 3 -15.53 8.51 -26.89
CA VAL A 3 -14.69 8.29 -25.71
C VAL A 3 -15.57 7.57 -24.69
N GLU A 4 -15.26 6.30 -24.42
CA GLU A 4 -15.92 5.55 -23.35
C GLU A 4 -15.51 6.13 -21.99
N PRO A 5 -16.45 6.29 -21.04
CA PRO A 5 -16.09 6.70 -19.69
C PRO A 5 -15.39 5.53 -19.00
N HIS A 6 -14.06 5.60 -18.90
CA HIS A 6 -13.30 4.82 -17.93
C HIS A 6 -13.68 5.29 -16.52
N CYS A 7 -13.83 4.34 -15.59
CA CYS A 7 -14.39 4.49 -14.24
C CYS A 7 -15.93 4.36 -14.18
N ALA A 8 -16.46 3.22 -14.62
CA ALA A 8 -17.67 2.72 -13.99
C ALA A 8 -17.33 2.39 -12.53
N VAL A 9 -18.03 3.03 -11.59
CA VAL A 9 -17.98 2.64 -10.18
C VAL A 9 -18.63 1.27 -10.11
N ASP A 10 -17.88 0.25 -9.74
CA ASP A 10 -18.43 -1.08 -9.57
C ASP A 10 -19.34 -1.09 -8.33
N LEU A 11 -20.65 -1.10 -8.55
CA LEU A 11 -21.66 -1.04 -7.49
C LEU A 11 -21.73 -2.35 -6.68
N ASP A 12 -21.10 -3.42 -7.17
CA ASP A 12 -21.06 -4.73 -6.50
C ASP A 12 -19.82 -4.90 -5.61
N ALA A 13 -18.86 -3.97 -5.65
CA ALA A 13 -17.68 -4.01 -4.80
C ALA A 13 -18.05 -3.91 -3.29
N PRO A 14 -17.41 -4.70 -2.41
CA PRO A 14 -17.66 -4.64 -0.97
C PRO A 14 -17.43 -3.23 -0.41
N ASN A 15 -18.46 -2.69 0.25
CA ASN A 15 -18.38 -1.40 0.94
C ASN A 15 -17.71 -1.55 2.32
N VAL A 16 -16.43 -1.90 2.30
CA VAL A 16 -15.59 -2.05 3.50
C VAL A 16 -14.76 -0.78 3.67
N PRO A 17 -14.74 -0.14 4.85
CA PRO A 17 -13.91 1.03 5.09
C PRO A 17 -12.42 0.67 5.03
N LEU A 18 -11.61 1.62 4.58
CA LEU A 18 -10.16 1.50 4.70
C LEU A 18 -9.74 1.66 6.16
N PRO A 19 -8.70 0.93 6.61
CA PRO A 19 -8.06 1.23 7.88
C PRO A 19 -7.55 2.68 7.92
N PRO A 20 -7.42 3.29 9.12
CA PRO A 20 -6.89 4.64 9.25
C PRO A 20 -5.53 4.79 8.56
N GLY A 21 -5.41 5.82 7.71
CA GLY A 21 -4.19 6.12 6.97
C GLY A 21 -3.87 5.18 5.81
N ALA A 22 -4.72 4.18 5.52
CA ALA A 22 -4.54 3.33 4.35
C ALA A 22 -5.05 4.01 3.07
N GLU A 23 -4.39 3.72 1.96
CA GLU A 23 -4.77 4.13 0.61
C GLU A 23 -5.09 2.90 -0.24
N ALA A 24 -6.08 3.00 -1.12
CA ALA A 24 -6.40 1.98 -2.10
C ALA A 24 -7.00 2.62 -3.35
N SER A 25 -6.76 2.02 -4.52
CA SER A 25 -7.51 2.38 -5.73
C SER A 25 -9.00 2.00 -5.55
N PRO A 26 -9.96 2.80 -6.04
CA PRO A 26 -11.37 2.40 -6.07
C PRO A 26 -11.63 1.09 -6.84
N ALA A 27 -10.74 0.73 -7.78
CA ALA A 27 -10.74 -0.53 -8.52
C ALA A 27 -9.77 -1.58 -7.92
N ALA A 28 -9.36 -1.44 -6.65
CA ALA A 28 -8.35 -2.30 -6.03
C ALA A 28 -8.87 -3.68 -5.59
N TRP A 29 -10.18 -3.90 -5.63
CA TRP A 29 -10.72 -5.25 -5.44
C TRP A 29 -10.33 -6.09 -6.65
N TRP A 30 -9.72 -7.25 -6.40
CA TRP A 30 -9.25 -8.10 -7.49
C TRP A 30 -10.44 -8.44 -8.41
N ASP A 31 -10.28 -8.09 -9.69
CA ASP A 31 -11.31 -7.53 -10.59
C ASP A 31 -12.45 -8.49 -11.02
N TYR A 32 -12.61 -9.65 -10.38
CA TYR A 32 -13.61 -10.65 -10.79
C TYR A 32 -14.32 -11.41 -9.66
N ASP A 33 -13.73 -11.53 -8.48
CA ASP A 33 -14.32 -12.30 -7.37
C ASP A 33 -14.47 -11.51 -6.06
N TYR A 34 -13.96 -10.27 -6.02
CA TYR A 34 -13.91 -9.43 -4.81
C TYR A 34 -13.38 -10.19 -3.59
N GLU A 35 -12.49 -11.17 -3.79
CA GLU A 35 -11.99 -11.99 -2.70
C GLU A 35 -11.16 -11.16 -1.71
N TYR A 36 -10.45 -10.17 -2.23
CA TYR A 36 -9.69 -9.20 -1.46
C TYR A 36 -9.37 -7.95 -2.28
N ARG A 37 -8.90 -6.90 -1.58
CA ARG A 37 -8.18 -5.77 -2.16
C ARG A 37 -6.80 -5.61 -1.52
N VAL A 38 -5.87 -5.04 -2.27
CA VAL A 38 -4.60 -4.59 -1.70
C VAL A 38 -4.76 -3.14 -1.23
N ILE A 39 -4.37 -2.90 0.01
CA ILE A 39 -4.29 -1.57 0.61
C ILE A 39 -2.83 -1.22 0.86
N TYR A 40 -2.51 0.06 0.84
CA TYR A 40 -1.15 0.58 0.93
C TYR A 40 -1.04 1.62 2.03
N THR A 41 0.15 1.77 2.63
CA THR A 41 0.43 2.98 3.41
C THR A 41 0.72 4.12 2.45
N PRO A 42 0.67 5.39 2.89
CA PRO A 42 1.17 6.49 2.10
C PRO A 42 2.66 6.29 1.81
N ASP A 43 3.10 6.87 0.70
CA ASP A 43 4.50 6.82 0.30
C ASP A 43 5.35 7.74 1.17
N LEU A 44 6.41 7.17 1.74
CA LEU A 44 7.43 7.92 2.45
C LEU A 44 8.65 8.07 1.55
N GLU A 45 8.72 9.21 0.87
CA GLU A 45 9.81 9.52 -0.05
C GLU A 45 11.07 10.03 0.69
N THR A 46 12.22 9.75 0.09
CA THR A 46 13.50 10.39 0.38
C THR A 46 14.17 10.75 -0.94
N ALA A 47 15.24 11.53 -0.88
CA ALA A 47 16.06 11.83 -2.06
C ALA A 47 16.65 10.56 -2.73
N ALA A 48 16.74 9.44 -2.01
CA ALA A 48 17.40 8.23 -2.47
C ALA A 48 16.43 7.09 -2.83
N SER A 49 15.26 7.03 -2.20
CA SER A 49 14.34 5.89 -2.30
C SER A 49 12.97 6.21 -1.69
N ARG A 50 11.98 5.37 -1.97
CA ARG A 50 10.63 5.41 -1.42
C ARG A 50 10.36 4.18 -0.56
N VAL A 51 9.77 4.40 0.61
CA VAL A 51 9.27 3.34 1.49
C VAL A 51 7.75 3.36 1.48
N TYR A 52 7.13 2.20 1.28
CA TYR A 52 5.69 2.03 1.41
C TYR A 52 5.34 0.64 1.90
N GLY A 53 4.17 0.50 2.51
CA GLY A 53 3.63 -0.75 3.01
C GLY A 53 2.49 -1.26 2.14
N SER A 54 2.24 -2.57 2.16
CA SER A 54 0.98 -3.13 1.67
C SER A 54 0.43 -4.19 2.60
N ALA A 55 -0.88 -4.40 2.52
CA ALA A 55 -1.58 -5.52 3.14
C ALA A 55 -2.81 -5.92 2.32
N VAL A 56 -3.29 -7.14 2.54
CA VAL A 56 -4.54 -7.64 1.95
C VAL A 56 -5.69 -7.37 2.91
N GLN A 57 -6.75 -6.72 2.40
CA GLN A 57 -8.02 -6.55 3.10
C GLN A 57 -9.12 -7.39 2.43
N ARG A 58 -9.84 -8.17 3.24
CA ARG A 58 -10.96 -9.00 2.79
C ARG A 58 -12.31 -8.29 2.91
N PRO A 59 -13.39 -8.82 2.29
CA PRO A 59 -14.74 -8.26 2.36
C PRO A 59 -15.33 -8.20 3.78
N ASP A 60 -14.83 -9.03 4.69
CA ASP A 60 -15.19 -9.01 6.11
C ASP A 60 -14.44 -7.93 6.92
N GLY A 61 -13.57 -7.15 6.26
CA GLY A 61 -12.74 -6.11 6.87
C GLY A 61 -11.45 -6.62 7.49
N SER A 62 -11.24 -7.93 7.55
CA SER A 62 -10.01 -8.50 8.11
C SER A 62 -8.79 -8.16 7.25
N ILE A 63 -7.69 -7.85 7.94
CA ILE A 63 -6.37 -7.71 7.34
C ILE A 63 -5.63 -9.02 7.55
N ALA A 64 -5.70 -9.88 6.55
CA ALA A 64 -5.23 -11.26 6.66
C ALA A 64 -4.69 -11.75 5.32
N GLY A 65 -3.54 -12.42 5.36
CA GLY A 65 -2.98 -13.10 4.20
C GLY A 65 -1.82 -13.98 4.64
N GLN A 66 -1.98 -15.30 4.55
CA GLN A 66 -0.82 -16.19 4.52
C GLN A 66 -0.17 -16.19 3.13
N GLU A 67 -0.98 -16.03 2.08
CA GLU A 67 -0.55 -16.01 0.69
C GLU A 67 0.09 -14.68 0.32
N ASP A 68 -0.47 -13.57 0.82
CA ASP A 68 0.18 -12.27 0.78
C ASP A 68 0.13 -11.57 2.14
N PRO A 69 1.12 -11.82 3.02
CA PRO A 69 1.20 -11.17 4.31
C PRO A 69 1.50 -9.69 4.15
N PRO A 70 1.24 -8.87 5.17
CA PRO A 70 1.65 -7.48 5.14
C PRO A 70 3.16 -7.33 4.95
N ARG A 71 3.56 -6.37 4.10
CA ARG A 71 4.95 -6.19 3.66
C ARG A 71 5.33 -4.71 3.66
N VAL A 72 6.62 -4.47 3.81
CA VAL A 72 7.25 -3.17 3.56
C VAL A 72 8.11 -3.30 2.32
N TYR A 73 7.93 -2.38 1.37
CA TYR A 73 8.66 -2.28 0.13
C TYR A 73 9.61 -1.09 0.16
N LEU A 74 10.77 -1.31 -0.46
CA LEU A 74 11.76 -0.29 -0.74
C LEU A 74 11.82 -0.20 -2.26
N SER A 75 11.41 0.93 -2.82
CA SER A 75 11.52 1.16 -4.26
C SER A 75 12.82 1.90 -4.54
N ASP A 76 13.74 1.23 -5.22
CA ASP A 76 14.94 1.84 -5.77
C ASP A 76 14.59 2.48 -7.12
N GLU A 77 14.20 3.75 -7.10
CA GLU A 77 14.10 4.55 -8.33
C GLU A 77 15.43 5.24 -8.68
N ALA A 78 16.44 5.20 -7.80
CA ALA A 78 17.72 5.86 -8.05
C ALA A 78 18.55 5.06 -9.08
N PRO A 79 18.77 5.58 -10.30
CA PRO A 79 19.36 4.82 -11.41
C PRO A 79 20.84 4.47 -11.21
N ASP A 80 21.53 5.09 -10.25
CA ASP A 80 22.93 4.85 -9.92
C ASP A 80 23.13 5.05 -8.41
N SER A 81 23.08 3.97 -7.61
CA SER A 81 23.13 4.06 -6.14
C SER A 81 24.51 4.47 -5.62
N VAL A 82 24.76 5.78 -5.59
CA VAL A 82 25.68 6.41 -4.65
C VAL A 82 25.14 6.12 -3.25
N GLY A 83 25.91 5.43 -2.41
CA GLY A 83 25.46 5.03 -1.08
C GLY A 83 24.88 6.21 -0.26
N MET A 84 23.97 5.91 0.66
CA MET A 84 23.35 6.93 1.52
C MET A 84 24.37 7.50 2.53
N SER A 85 24.23 8.78 2.86
CA SER A 85 24.86 9.34 4.06
C SER A 85 24.28 8.68 5.33
N LEU A 86 25.00 8.80 6.45
CA LEU A 86 24.52 8.26 7.73
C LEU A 86 23.20 8.90 8.20
N GLU A 87 22.97 10.16 7.86
CA GLU A 87 21.73 10.86 8.21
C GLU A 87 20.56 10.36 7.36
N GLU A 88 20.77 10.19 6.06
CA GLU A 88 19.78 9.60 5.15
C GLU A 88 19.44 8.16 5.56
N ALA A 89 20.45 7.34 5.88
CA ALA A 89 20.23 5.98 6.36
C ALA A 89 19.39 5.94 7.66
N ARG A 90 19.60 6.89 8.59
CA ARG A 90 18.78 7.01 9.80
C ARG A 90 17.34 7.43 9.49
N THR A 91 17.17 8.38 8.58
CA THR A 91 15.83 8.81 8.14
C THR A 91 15.09 7.68 7.46
N PHE A 92 15.76 6.95 6.57
CA PHE A 92 15.22 5.79 5.88
C PHE A 92 14.80 4.69 6.87
N ALA A 93 15.65 4.37 7.85
CA ALA A 93 15.32 3.40 8.90
C ALA A 93 14.09 3.82 9.73
N ARG A 94 13.94 5.12 10.04
CA ARG A 94 12.74 5.62 10.72
C ARG A 94 11.48 5.45 9.87
N GLN A 95 11.55 5.73 8.57
CA GLN A 95 10.41 5.56 7.69
C GLN A 95 9.97 4.10 7.59
N ILE A 96 10.92 3.15 7.54
CA ILE A 96 10.61 1.72 7.62
C ILE A 96 9.83 1.41 8.90
N LEU A 97 10.32 1.87 10.05
CA LEU A 97 9.65 1.63 11.34
C LEU A 97 8.25 2.28 11.38
N THR A 98 8.10 3.51 10.91
CA THR A 98 6.80 4.18 10.81
C THR A 98 5.82 3.37 9.95
N THR A 99 6.28 2.82 8.82
CA THR A 99 5.46 1.98 7.95
C THR A 99 5.07 0.67 8.63
N VAL A 100 5.98 0.03 9.35
CA VAL A 100 5.68 -1.17 10.15
C VAL A 100 4.61 -0.86 11.20
N GLU A 101 4.75 0.23 11.96
CA GLU A 101 3.78 0.63 12.99
C GLU A 101 2.39 0.89 12.41
N MET A 102 2.30 1.49 11.21
CA MET A 102 1.02 1.70 10.52
C MET A 102 0.35 0.36 10.16
N ILE A 103 1.11 -0.55 9.54
CA ILE A 103 0.60 -1.86 9.16
C ILE A 103 0.14 -2.67 10.38
N GLU A 104 0.95 -2.70 11.45
CA GLU A 104 0.59 -3.37 12.70
C GLU A 104 -0.66 -2.77 13.34
N GLY A 105 -0.86 -1.46 13.17
CA GLY A 105 -2.05 -0.74 13.61
C GLY A 105 -3.33 -1.21 12.91
N TRP A 106 -3.24 -1.72 11.68
CA TRP A 106 -4.40 -2.22 10.95
C TRP A 106 -4.86 -3.62 11.37
N GLN A 107 -4.03 -4.34 12.13
CA GLN A 107 -4.30 -5.72 12.55
C GLN A 107 -4.93 -5.84 13.96
N ARG A 108 -5.15 -4.72 14.65
CA ARG A 108 -5.69 -4.65 16.01
C ARG A 108 -7.18 -4.34 16.00
#